data_AF-A0A0U3DGG7-F1
#
_entry.id   AF-A0A0U3DGG7-F1
#
_cell.length_a   1.000
_cell.length_b   1.000
_cell.length_c   1.000
_cell.angle_alpha   90.00
_cell.angle_beta   90.00
_cell.angle_gamma   90.00
#
_symmetry.space_group_name_H-M   'P 1'
#
loop_
_entity.id
_entity.type
_entity.pdbx_description
1 polymer ?
#
loop_
_entity_poly.entity_id
_entity_poly.type
_entity_poly.pdbx_seq_one_letter_code
_entity_poly.pdbx_strand_id
1 'polypeptide(L)' 'MNSLDVPEQQASQFELRFQSLFHTGKALAFPCNARGDVQLDALSAKALENYLFARAVVGREYASPEVQACEG' A
#
# COMPACT_ATOMS: atom_id res chain seq x y z
N MET A 1 35.68 7.37 -3.07
CA MET A 1 35.51 5.90 -3.07
C MET A 1 35.63 5.46 -1.62
N ASN A 2 34.57 5.25 -0.85
CA ASN A 2 33.55 4.23 -1.07
C ASN A 2 32.24 4.68 -0.39
N SER A 3 31.16 4.85 -1.16
CA SER A 3 29.82 5.08 -0.61
C SER A 3 29.29 3.72 -0.23
N LEU A 4 29.19 3.46 1.07
CA LEU A 4 28.57 2.24 1.59
C LEU A 4 27.07 2.32 1.27
N ASP A 5 26.68 1.56 0.24
CA ASP A 5 25.45 0.78 0.16
C ASP A 5 24.38 1.21 1.16
N VAL A 6 23.49 2.09 0.73
CA VAL A 6 22.20 2.27 1.39
C VAL A 6 21.49 0.93 1.16
N PRO A 7 21.23 0.10 2.18
CA PRO A 7 20.49 -1.12 1.96
C PRO A 7 19.19 -0.71 1.30
N GLU A 8 18.99 -1.31 0.15
CA GLU A 8 17.96 -1.07 -0.84
C GLU A 8 16.60 -1.19 -0.15
N GLN A 9 16.18 -0.13 0.54
CA GLN A 9 14.79 0.15 0.80
C GLN A 9 14.24 0.44 -0.59
N GLN A 10 14.01 -0.63 -1.37
CA GLN A 10 13.43 -0.60 -2.68
C GLN A 10 12.28 0.37 -2.57
N ALA A 11 12.49 1.57 -3.13
CA ALA A 11 11.48 2.59 -3.23
C ALA A 11 10.23 1.83 -3.66
N SER A 12 9.19 1.85 -2.82
CA SER A 12 7.96 1.11 -3.09
C SER A 12 7.37 1.74 -4.33
N GLN A 13 7.85 1.30 -5.50
CA GLN A 13 7.42 1.73 -6.82
C GLN A 13 5.99 1.30 -7.05
N PHE A 14 5.45 0.47 -6.17
CA PHE A 14 4.11 -0.03 -6.19
C PHE A 14 3.42 0.27 -4.86
N GLU A 15 2.19 0.73 -4.95
CA GLU A 15 1.31 0.99 -3.84
C GLU A 15 0.02 0.20 -4.04
N LEU A 16 -0.42 -0.48 -2.99
CA LEU A 16 -1.68 -1.17 -2.95
C LEU A 16 -2.74 -0.15 -2.57
N ARG A 17 -3.57 0.24 -3.53
CA ARG A 17 -4.59 1.26 -3.35
C ARG A 17 -5.97 0.63 -3.17
N PHE A 18 -6.60 1.00 -2.07
CA PHE A 18 -8.00 0.71 -1.77
C PHE A 18 -8.82 1.94 -2.11
N GLN A 19 -9.46 1.94 -3.28
CA GLN A 19 -10.32 3.04 -3.72
C GLN A 19 -11.69 2.93 -3.06
N SER A 20 -12.25 4.00 -2.48
CA SER A 20 -13.61 3.94 -1.93
C SER A 20 -14.66 3.90 -3.05
N LEU A 21 -15.62 2.99 -2.95
CA LEU A 21 -16.69 2.83 -3.94
C LEU A 21 -17.76 3.93 -3.84
N PHE A 22 -17.93 4.50 -2.64
CA PHE A 22 -18.98 5.49 -2.35
C PHE A 22 -18.48 6.93 -2.32
N HIS A 23 -17.20 7.13 -2.00
CA HIS A 23 -16.60 8.45 -1.88
C HIS A 23 -15.43 8.61 -2.84
N THR A 24 -15.71 9.20 -4.01
CA THR A 24 -14.70 9.63 -4.99
C THR A 24 -13.75 10.64 -4.32
N GLY A 25 -12.58 10.18 -3.88
CA GLY A 25 -11.57 11.00 -3.20
C GLY A 25 -11.05 10.43 -1.89
N LYS A 26 -11.70 9.41 -1.31
CA LYS A 26 -11.11 8.64 -0.21
C LYS A 26 -10.50 7.35 -0.75
N ALA A 27 -9.19 7.23 -0.64
CA ALA A 27 -8.47 6.01 -0.91
C ALA A 27 -7.38 5.82 0.14
N LEU A 28 -7.11 4.56 0.49
CA LEU A 28 -5.98 4.19 1.33
C LEU A 28 -4.92 3.56 0.44
N ALA A 29 -3.72 4.12 0.43
CA ALA A 29 -2.58 3.57 -0.31
C ALA A 29 -1.56 3.03 0.70
N PHE A 30 -1.08 1.81 0.45
CA PHE A 30 -0.06 1.16 1.27
C PHE A 30 1.12 0.74 0.40
N PRO A 31 2.37 0.87 0.88
CA PRO A 31 3.53 0.41 0.12
C PRO A 31 3.45 -1.11 -0.11
N CYS A 32 3.61 -1.54 -1.35
CA CYS A 32 3.59 -2.94 -1.72
C CYS A 32 4.70 -3.26 -2.73
N ASN A 33 4.92 -4.54 -2.99
CA ASN A 33 5.83 -4.98 -4.04
C ASN A 33 5.10 -5.11 -5.40
N ALA A 34 5.85 -5.34 -6.47
CA ALA A 34 5.30 -5.57 -7.82
C ALA A 34 4.33 -6.76 -7.92
N ARG A 35 4.33 -7.66 -6.92
CA ARG A 35 3.42 -8.82 -6.84
C ARG A 35 2.11 -8.49 -6.12
N GLY A 36 2.00 -7.30 -5.50
CA GLY A 36 0.88 -6.88 -4.66
C GLY A 36 0.95 -7.36 -3.21
N ASP A 37 2.07 -7.93 -2.79
CA ASP A 37 2.31 -8.23 -1.38
C ASP A 37 2.67 -6.95 -0.63
N VAL A 38 1.84 -6.60 0.33
CA VAL A 38 2.11 -5.54 1.31
C VAL A 38 2.95 -6.13 2.43
N GLN A 39 4.09 -5.52 2.71
CA GLN A 39 4.91 -5.90 3.87
C GLN A 39 4.28 -5.36 5.15
N LEU A 40 3.43 -6.18 5.78
CA LEU A 40 2.78 -5.85 7.05
C LEU A 40 3.79 -5.57 8.17
N ASP A 41 4.97 -6.19 8.11
CA ASP A 41 6.08 -5.98 9.06
C ASP A 41 6.69 -4.58 8.94
N ALA A 42 6.70 -4.02 7.72
CA ALA A 42 7.15 -2.66 7.47
C ALA A 42 6.08 -1.60 7.85
N LEU A 43 4.84 -2.02 8.13
CA LEU A 43 3.77 -1.11 8.53
C LEU A 43 3.81 -0.84 10.03
N SER A 44 3.58 0.42 10.40
CA SER A 44 3.27 0.76 11.80
C SER A 44 1.94 0.14 12.24
N ALA A 45 1.77 -0.12 13.54
CA ALA A 45 0.54 -0.69 14.10
C ALA A 45 -0.75 0.03 13.64
N LYS A 46 -0.69 1.37 13.53
CA LYS A 46 -1.77 2.21 13.00
C LYS A 46 -2.08 1.90 11.52
N ALA A 47 -1.06 1.74 10.69
CA ALA A 47 -1.23 1.43 9.27
C ALA A 47 -1.73 -0.01 9.07
N LEU A 48 -1.25 -0.96 9.88
CA LEU A 48 -1.74 -2.33 9.89
C LEU A 48 -3.23 -2.40 10.24
N GLU A 49 -3.67 -1.68 11.28
CA GLU A 49 -5.08 -1.60 11.66
C GLU A 49 -5.94 -1.03 10.53
N ASN A 50 -5.50 0.06 9.88
CA ASN A 50 -6.19 0.60 8.71
C ASN A 50 -6.22 -0.36 7.52
N TYR A 51 -5.14 -1.12 7.28
CA TYR A 51 -5.08 -2.12 6.22
C TYR A 51 -6.06 -3.27 6.47
N LEU A 52 -6.07 -3.81 7.70
CA LEU A 52 -7.00 -4.87 8.09
C LEU A 52 -8.46 -4.40 8.01
N PHE A 53 -8.73 -3.17 8.45
CA PHE A 53 -10.04 -2.56 8.32
C PHE A 53 -10.45 -2.43 6.85
N ALA A 54 -9.62 -1.79 6.03
CA ALA A 54 -9.88 -1.59 4.60
C ALA A 54 -10.16 -2.92 3.90
N ARG A 55 -9.32 -3.94 4.17
CA ARG A 55 -9.46 -5.29 3.62
C ARG A 55 -10.73 -6.00 4.08
N ALA A 56 -11.18 -5.78 5.32
CA ALA A 56 -12.42 -6.36 5.84
C ALA A 56 -13.67 -5.76 5.16
N VAL A 57 -13.60 -4.49 4.72
CA VAL A 57 -14.69 -3.79 4.03
C VAL A 57 -14.49 -3.69 2.51
N VAL A 58 -13.54 -4.43 1.93
CA VAL A 58 -13.41 -4.61 0.47
C VAL A 58 -14.68 -5.27 -0.10
N GLY A 59 -15.16 -4.76 -1.23
CA GLY A 59 -16.41 -5.17 -1.88
C GLY A 59 -17.67 -4.64 -1.18
N ARG A 60 -17.51 -3.96 -0.03
CA ARG A 60 -18.58 -3.22 0.65
C ARG A 60 -18.36 -1.73 0.52
N GLU A 61 -17.37 -1.17 1.22
CA GLU A 61 -17.07 0.27 1.25
C GLU A 61 -15.87 0.67 0.38
N TYR A 62 -14.93 -0.26 0.20
CA TYR A 62 -13.75 -0.10 -0.64
C TYR A 62 -13.78 -1.10 -1.80
N ALA A 63 -13.21 -0.71 -2.92
CA ALA A 63 -13.00 -1.56 -4.08
C ALA A 63 -11.94 -2.62 -3.79
N SER A 64 -11.84 -3.61 -4.66
CA SER A 64 -10.73 -4.56 -4.65
C SER A 64 -9.40 -3.82 -4.64
N PRO A 65 -8.43 -4.22 -3.81
CA PRO A 65 -7.13 -3.55 -3.77
C PRO A 65 -6.43 -3.71 -5.11
N GLU A 66 -5.98 -2.59 -5.67
CA GLU A 66 -5.26 -2.58 -6.95
C GLU A 66 -3.82 -2.13 -6.71
N VAL A 67 -2.89 -2.86 -7.33
CA VAL A 67 -1.48 -2.50 -7.33
C VAL A 67 -1.30 -1.40 -8.38
N GLN A 68 -1.00 -0.18 -7.92
CA GLN A 68 -0.64 0.91 -8.78
C GLN A 68 0.86 1.14 -8.71
N ALA A 69 1.49 1.41 -9.84
CA ALA A 69 2.83 1.97 -9.79
C ALA A 69 2.74 3.42 -9.30
N CYS A 70 3.63 3.84 -8.38
CA CYS A 70 3.90 5.26 -8.16
C CYS A 70 4.59 5.79 -9.43
N GLU A 71 3.84 6.04 -10.49
CA GLU A 71 4.35 6.84 -11.61
C GLU A 71 4.59 8.25 -11.06
N GLY A 72 5.88 8.62 -10.99
CA GLY A 72 6.38 9.83 -10.36
C GLY A 72 6.03 11.12 -11.07
#